data_AF-A0A7Y1YKL4-F1
#
_entry.id   AF-A0A7Y1YKL4-F1
#
_cell.length_a   1.000
_cell.length_b   1.000
_cell.length_c   1.000
_cell.angle_alpha   90.00
_cell.angle_beta   90.00
_cell.angle_gamma   90.00
#
_symmetry.space_group_name_H-M   'P 1'
#
loop_
_entity.id
_entity.type
_entity.pdbx_description
1 polymer ?
#
loop_
_entity_poly.entity_id
_entity_poly.type
_entity_poly.pdbx_seq_one_letter_code
_entity_poly.pdbx_strand_id
1 'polypeptide(L)'
;MPRITPNLWFDTQAREAADFYVSVFPNSRITNITYYGAAGPRVAGMVMTVDFELDGQDYTAINGGPQFTFDEAISFLINCSDQEEVDYYWDKL
;
A
#
# COMPACT_ATOMS: atom_id res chain seq x y z
N MET A 1 -0.65 19.79 -11.76
CA MET A 1 0.77 19.36 -11.73
C MET A 1 0.79 17.84 -11.76
N PRO A 2 1.69 17.19 -12.50
CA PRO A 2 1.84 15.73 -12.44
C PRO A 2 2.24 15.33 -11.01
N ARG A 3 1.63 14.27 -10.49
CA ARG A 3 2.00 13.65 -9.21
C ARG A 3 2.72 12.32 -9.48
N ILE A 4 3.69 12.00 -8.64
CA ILE A 4 4.38 10.71 -8.64
C ILE A 4 3.82 9.91 -7.47
N THR A 5 3.34 8.70 -7.74
CA THR A 5 2.75 7.80 -6.75
C THR A 5 3.56 6.50 -6.71
N PRO A 6 4.13 6.12 -5.57
CA PRO A 6 4.74 4.80 -5.42
C PRO A 6 3.70 3.70 -5.66
N ASN A 7 4.10 2.67 -6.41
CA ASN A 7 3.24 1.52 -6.70
C ASN A 7 3.87 0.25 -6.13
N LEU A 8 3.18 -0.37 -5.18
CA LEU A 8 3.64 -1.49 -4.37
C LEU A 8 3.12 -2.81 -4.92
N TRP A 9 4.01 -3.72 -5.26
CA TRP A 9 3.66 -5.01 -5.84
C TRP A 9 3.38 -6.07 -4.77
N PHE A 10 2.18 -6.64 -4.82
CA PHE A 10 1.76 -7.79 -4.00
C PHE A 10 1.32 -8.95 -4.89
N ASP A 11 1.26 -10.15 -4.33
CA ASP A 11 0.64 -11.28 -5.03
C ASP A 11 -0.89 -11.11 -5.06
N THR A 12 -1.52 -11.16 -3.89
CA THR A 12 -2.98 -11.05 -3.73
C THR A 12 -3.42 -10.18 -2.53
N GLN A 13 -2.46 -9.66 -1.76
CA GLN A 13 -2.68 -9.03 -0.45
C GLN A 13 -2.80 -7.50 -0.51
N ALA A 14 -2.92 -6.87 -1.68
CA ALA A 14 -2.93 -5.40 -1.80
C ALA A 14 -3.97 -4.71 -0.90
N ARG A 15 -5.17 -5.29 -0.75
CA ARG A 15 -6.21 -4.76 0.13
C ARG A 15 -5.87 -4.91 1.61
N GLU A 16 -5.39 -6.08 2.00
CA GLU A 16 -4.98 -6.37 3.38
C GLU A 16 -3.83 -5.45 3.81
N ALA A 17 -2.82 -5.28 2.95
CA ALA A 17 -1.70 -4.39 3.19
C ALA A 17 -2.16 -2.92 3.32
N ALA A 18 -3.01 -2.45 2.40
CA ALA A 18 -3.55 -1.09 2.46
C ALA A 18 -4.40 -0.86 3.72
N ASP A 19 -5.26 -1.82 4.10
CA ASP A 19 -6.04 -1.75 5.35
C ASP A 19 -5.13 -1.66 6.56
N PHE A 20 -4.08 -2.48 6.59
CA PHE A 20 -3.09 -2.47 7.66
C PHE A 20 -2.35 -1.13 7.75
N TYR A 21 -1.74 -0.64 6.67
CA TYR A 21 -1.02 0.63 6.70
C TYR A 21 -1.93 1.80 7.09
N VAL A 22 -3.15 1.85 6.56
CA VAL A 22 -4.12 2.89 6.92
C VAL A 22 -4.52 2.82 8.41
N SER A 23 -4.49 1.63 9.02
CA SER A 23 -4.73 1.48 10.45
C SER A 23 -3.55 1.92 11.34
N VAL A 24 -2.33 1.93 10.79
CA VAL A 24 -1.10 2.27 11.51
C VAL A 24 -0.83 3.77 11.46
N PHE A 25 -0.97 4.40 10.28
CA PHE A 25 -0.63 5.81 10.09
C PHE A 25 -1.82 6.74 10.39
N PRO A 26 -1.60 7.87 11.09
CA PRO A 26 -2.65 8.87 11.27
C PRO A 26 -3.06 9.50 9.93
N ASN A 27 -4.22 10.17 9.90
CA ASN A 27 -4.75 10.89 8.73
C ASN A 27 -4.79 10.06 7.43
N SER A 28 -4.91 8.74 7.56
CA SER A 28 -4.78 7.81 6.45
C SER A 28 -6.14 7.25 6.04
N ARG A 29 -6.29 6.90 4.77
CA ARG A 29 -7.53 6.30 4.25
C ARG A 29 -7.30 5.56 2.95
N ILE A 30 -8.15 4.57 2.68
CA ILE A 30 -8.27 4.00 1.34
C ILE A 30 -9.14 4.93 0.50
N THR A 31 -8.65 5.29 -0.67
CA THR A 31 -9.30 6.26 -1.57
C THR A 31 -10.03 5.58 -2.72
N ASN A 32 -9.56 4.41 -3.16
CA ASN A 32 -10.18 3.68 -4.27
C ASN A 32 -9.80 2.19 -4.25
N ILE A 33 -10.67 1.34 -4.78
CA ILE A 33 -10.41 -0.08 -5.03
C ILE A 33 -10.86 -0.39 -6.44
N THR A 34 -9.97 -0.98 -7.24
CA THR A 34 -10.32 -1.50 -8.56
C THR A 34 -10.29 -3.01 -8.55
N TYR A 35 -11.11 -3.62 -9.42
CA TYR A 35 -11.24 -5.06 -9.53
C TYR A 35 -10.88 -5.51 -10.95
N TYR A 36 -10.34 -6.71 -11.08
CA TYR A 36 -10.10 -7.32 -12.38
C TYR A 36 -11.43 -7.50 -13.13
N GLY A 37 -11.45 -7.09 -14.39
CA GLY A 37 -12.54 -7.38 -15.32
C GLY A 37 -12.36 -8.71 -16.03
N ALA A 38 -13.34 -9.12 -16.83
CA ALA A 38 -13.33 -10.39 -17.57
C ALA A 38 -12.19 -10.53 -18.61
N ALA A 39 -11.63 -9.40 -19.07
CA ALA A 39 -10.48 -9.37 -19.98
C ALA A 39 -9.11 -9.38 -19.25
N GLY A 40 -9.12 -9.35 -17.92
CA GLY A 40 -7.91 -9.31 -17.11
C GLY A 40 -7.21 -10.67 -17.00
N PRO A 41 -5.93 -10.69 -16.57
CA PRO A 41 -5.15 -11.92 -16.41
C PRO A 41 -5.54 -12.76 -15.19
N ARG A 42 -6.48 -12.26 -14.36
CA ARG A 42 -6.96 -12.90 -13.13
C ARG A 42 -8.48 -13.03 -13.14
N VAL A 43 -9.01 -13.76 -12.16
CA VAL A 43 -10.44 -13.98 -12.00
C VAL A 43 -11.16 -12.63 -11.84
N ALA A 44 -12.20 -12.43 -12.65
CA ALA A 44 -13.01 -11.22 -12.58
C ALA A 44 -13.63 -11.04 -11.19
N GLY A 45 -13.61 -9.80 -10.68
CA GLY A 45 -14.07 -9.48 -9.33
C GLY A 45 -13.02 -9.64 -8.22
N MET A 46 -11.83 -10.18 -8.52
CA MET A 46 -10.70 -10.07 -7.59
C MET A 46 -10.19 -8.62 -7.55
N VAL A 47 -9.70 -8.18 -6.38
CA VAL A 47 -9.03 -6.87 -6.24
C VAL A 47 -7.81 -6.82 -7.16
N MET A 48 -7.73 -5.77 -7.98
CA MET A 48 -6.61 -5.49 -8.88
C MET A 48 -5.67 -4.45 -8.26
N THR A 49 -6.17 -3.27 -7.96
CA THR A 49 -5.41 -2.23 -7.23
C THR A 49 -6.19 -1.69 -6.06
N VAL A 50 -5.45 -1.19 -5.07
CA VAL A 50 -5.98 -0.40 -3.96
C VAL A 50 -5.17 0.88 -3.89
N ASP A 51 -5.86 2.01 -4.03
CA ASP A 51 -5.25 3.32 -3.86
C ASP A 51 -5.54 3.80 -2.45
N PHE A 52 -4.53 4.31 -1.76
CA PHE A 52 -4.63 4.74 -0.38
C PHE A 52 -3.70 5.92 -0.11
N GLU A 53 -4.00 6.66 0.94
CA GLU A 53 -3.24 7.81 1.40
C GLU A 53 -2.72 7.51 2.81
N LEU A 54 -1.42 7.70 3.02
CA LEU A 54 -0.77 7.64 4.34
C LEU A 54 -0.31 9.04 4.73
N ASP A 55 -0.93 9.63 5.76
CA ASP A 55 -0.66 10.99 6.23
C ASP A 55 -0.47 12.04 5.09
N GLY A 56 -1.40 12.04 4.13
CA GLY A 56 -1.37 12.96 2.98
C GLY A 56 -0.53 12.52 1.77
N GLN A 57 0.24 11.43 1.87
CA GLN A 57 1.02 10.87 0.75
C GLN A 57 0.23 9.77 0.03
N ASP A 58 0.06 9.92 -1.29
CA ASP A 58 -0.63 8.95 -2.15
C ASP A 58 0.23 7.71 -2.43
N TYR A 59 -0.40 6.53 -2.39
CA TYR A 59 0.16 5.22 -2.75
C TYR A 59 -0.85 4.39 -3.56
N THR A 60 -0.33 3.46 -4.36
CA THR A 60 -1.11 2.38 -4.97
C THR A 60 -0.48 1.03 -4.59
N ALA A 61 -1.29 0.05 -4.24
CA ALA A 61 -0.89 -1.36 -4.17
C ALA A 61 -1.55 -2.14 -5.32
N ILE A 62 -0.81 -3.04 -5.96
CA ILE A 62 -1.28 -3.88 -7.06
C ILE A 62 -1.13 -5.37 -6.75
N ASN A 63 -2.16 -6.16 -7.04
CA ASN A 63 -2.13 -7.62 -6.99
C ASN A 63 -1.58 -8.22 -8.28
N GLY A 64 -0.29 -8.01 -8.53
CA GLY A 64 0.37 -8.41 -9.77
C GLY A 64 0.77 -9.90 -9.84
N GLY A 65 0.91 -10.56 -8.70
CA GLY A 65 1.30 -11.97 -8.61
C GLY A 65 2.65 -12.23 -7.97
N PRO A 66 3.00 -13.51 -7.77
CA PRO A 66 4.16 -13.91 -6.97
C PRO A 66 5.49 -13.74 -7.72
N GLN A 67 5.48 -13.15 -8.92
CA GLN A 67 6.67 -13.02 -9.77
C GLN A 67 7.70 -12.04 -9.21
N PHE A 68 7.24 -11.03 -8.47
CA PHE A 68 8.08 -10.01 -7.86
C PHE A 68 7.78 -9.93 -6.37
N THR A 69 8.84 -9.81 -5.59
CA THR A 69 8.80 -9.64 -4.13
C THR A 69 9.54 -8.37 -3.77
N PHE A 70 9.20 -7.76 -2.64
CA PHE A 70 9.98 -6.64 -2.13
C PHE A 70 11.40 -7.06 -1.80
N ASP A 71 12.31 -6.13 -2.03
CA ASP A 71 13.67 -6.10 -1.54
C ASP A 71 13.93 -4.70 -0.94
N GLU A 72 15.14 -4.48 -0.42
CA GLU A 72 15.51 -3.24 0.23
C GLU A 72 15.71 -2.05 -0.74
N ALA A 73 15.62 -2.27 -2.06
CA ALA A 73 15.85 -1.21 -3.05
C ALA A 73 14.74 -0.13 -3.01
N ILE A 74 13.55 -0.48 -2.54
CA ILE A 74 12.47 0.46 -2.22
C ILE A 74 12.18 0.38 -0.73
N SER A 75 12.36 1.49 -0.03
CA SER A 75 12.03 1.63 1.39
C SER A 75 11.38 2.98 1.66
N PHE A 76 10.61 3.05 2.74
CA PHE A 76 10.02 4.28 3.22
C PHE A 76 10.63 4.65 4.56
N LEU A 77 10.96 5.92 4.70
CA LEU A 77 11.54 6.47 5.92
C LEU A 77 10.47 7.28 6.64
N ILE A 78 10.23 6.94 7.90
CA ILE A 78 9.31 7.64 8.78
C ILE A 78 10.14 8.58 9.65
N ASN A 79 9.88 9.88 9.56
CA ASN A 79 10.53 10.87 10.43
C ASN A 79 9.74 10.95 11.74
N CYS A 80 10.30 10.36 12.80
CA CYS A 80 9.70 10.38 14.12
C CYS A 80 10.19 11.60 14.91
N SER A 81 9.28 12.20 15.69
CA SER A 81 9.54 13.38 16.51
C SER A 81 10.20 13.04 17.85
N ASP A 82 9.94 11.85 18.38
CA ASP A 82 10.50 11.34 19.64
C ASP A 82 10.58 9.79 19.66
N GLN A 83 11.02 9.24 20.80
CA GLN A 83 11.19 7.80 20.99
C GLN A 83 9.86 7.05 21.07
N GLU A 84 8.79 7.67 21.59
CA GLU A 84 7.49 7.01 21.69
C GLU A 84 6.91 6.74 20.31
N GLU A 85 7.10 7.69 19.37
CA GLU A 85 6.72 7.52 17.97
C GLU A 85 7.58 6.47 17.25
N VAL A 86 8.89 6.43 17.53
CA VAL A 86 9.77 5.35 17.02
C VAL A 86 9.26 3.98 17.49
N ASP A 87 9.00 3.83 18.78
CA ASP A 87 8.55 2.57 19.37
C ASP A 87 7.18 2.15 18.79
N TYR A 88 6.26 3.10 18.63
CA TYR A 88 4.96 2.85 18.02
C TYR A 88 5.07 2.26 16.61
N TYR A 89 5.83 2.90 15.72
CA TYR A 89 5.95 2.41 14.34
C TYR A 89 6.76 1.12 14.26
N TRP A 90 7.82 0.99 15.08
CA TRP A 90 8.66 -0.21 15.11
C TRP A 90 7.89 -1.45 15.59
N ASP A 91 7.03 -1.31 16.60
CA ASP A 91 6.25 -2.45 17.13
C ASP A 91 5.08 -2.84 16.22
N LYS A 92 4.62 -1.92 15.37
CA LYS A 92 3.45 -2.13 14.51
C LYS A 92 3.81 -2.74 13.17
N LEU A 93 4.91 -2.31 12.53
CA LEU A 93 5.30 -2.65 11.15
C LEU A 93 6.22 -3.87 11.08
#